data_AF-A0A2D5B009-F1
#
_entry.id   AF-A0A2D5B009-F1
#
_cell.length_a   1.000
_cell.length_b   1.000
_cell.length_c   1.000
_cell.angle_alpha   90.00
_cell.angle_beta   90.00
_cell.angle_gamma   90.00
#
_symmetry.space_group_name_H-M   'P 1'
#
loop_
_entity.id
_entity.type
_entity.pdbx_description
1 polymer ?
#
loop_
_entity_poly.entity_id
_entity_poly.type
_entity_poly.pdbx_seq_one_letter_code
_entity_poly.pdbx_strand_id
1 'polypeptide(L)'
;MGITSEPFEGSGATVSLAFCAQVGSDPNEATFDFDSAPDPEIDPHPLGTPATTTDLGDLIAFTSFLAPPGKLEPFSAAATRGQALFEDVGCTDCHFPSLPTCHVALPCSDVPATIEAYTDLLLHDMGPDLADGISMGLPEPDQGPLTTGSEWRTTPLWGVSLSAPYLHDGRAETLGEAIDLHAGEGQTARDAYTALTPAQQADLIEFLEHL
;
A
#
# COMPACT_ATOMS: atom_id res chain seq x y z
N MET A 1 3.22 -24.66 16.88
CA MET A 1 3.84 -23.37 17.26
C MET A 1 5.31 -23.61 17.60
N GLY A 2 6.10 -23.89 16.58
CA GLY A 2 7.55 -24.05 16.68
C GLY A 2 8.11 -23.52 15.38
N ILE A 3 8.44 -22.24 15.37
CA ILE A 3 9.20 -21.60 14.30
C ILE A 3 10.67 -21.77 14.67
N THR A 4 11.38 -22.57 13.89
CA THR A 4 12.83 -22.75 14.02
C THR A 4 13.51 -21.47 13.56
N SER A 5 14.45 -20.95 14.34
CA SER A 5 15.13 -19.66 14.22
C SER A 5 16.07 -19.50 13.01
N GLU A 6 15.94 -20.35 11.98
CA GLU A 6 16.91 -20.41 10.88
C GLU A 6 16.21 -20.44 9.51
N PRO A 7 15.60 -19.32 9.05
CA PRO A 7 14.98 -19.28 7.72
C PRO A 7 15.99 -19.26 6.56
N PHE A 8 17.30 -19.08 6.82
CA PHE A 8 18.30 -18.84 5.77
C PHE A 8 19.32 -19.97 5.55
N GLU A 9 19.43 -20.98 6.44
CA GLU A 9 20.38 -22.10 6.29
C GLU A 9 19.69 -23.46 6.05
N GLY A 10 18.54 -23.46 5.37
CA GLY A 10 17.96 -24.68 4.81
C GLY A 10 18.64 -25.07 3.50
N SER A 11 19.40 -26.17 3.48
CA SER A 11 20.14 -26.70 2.32
C SER A 11 19.26 -27.19 1.15
N GLY A 12 18.16 -26.52 0.80
CA GLY A 12 17.26 -26.99 -0.24
C GLY A 12 16.06 -26.13 -0.61
N ALA A 13 15.95 -24.87 -0.18
CA ALA A 13 14.86 -24.00 -0.62
C ALA A 13 15.40 -22.63 -1.02
N THR A 14 15.79 -22.52 -2.29
CA THR A 14 15.96 -21.24 -2.96
C THR A 14 14.59 -20.55 -2.98
N VAL A 15 14.39 -19.53 -2.12
CA VAL A 15 13.32 -18.56 -2.35
C VAL A 15 13.74 -17.79 -3.59
N SER A 16 13.24 -18.21 -4.74
CA SER A 16 13.48 -17.54 -6.00
C SER A 16 12.75 -16.19 -5.97
N LEU A 17 13.47 -15.14 -5.58
CA LEU A 17 13.10 -13.75 -5.89
C LEU A 17 13.27 -13.54 -7.40
N ALA A 18 12.40 -14.14 -8.20
CA ALA A 18 12.27 -13.83 -9.61
C ALA A 18 11.46 -12.54 -9.77
N PHE A 19 12.05 -11.42 -9.34
CA PHE A 19 11.67 -10.08 -9.75
C PHE A 19 12.96 -9.26 -9.92
N CYS A 20 13.64 -9.49 -11.03
CA CYS A 20 14.73 -8.62 -11.47
C CYS A 20 14.11 -7.32 -11.99
N ALA A 21 14.00 -6.31 -11.12
CA ALA A 21 13.88 -4.90 -11.52
C ALA A 21 14.35 -3.90 -10.45
N GLN A 22 14.88 -4.35 -9.32
CA GLN A 22 15.80 -3.52 -8.54
C GLN A 22 17.18 -3.74 -9.12
N VAL A 23 17.95 -2.67 -9.30
CA VAL A 23 19.38 -2.76 -9.60
C VAL A 23 20.00 -3.52 -8.44
N GLY A 24 20.10 -4.83 -8.59
CA GLY A 24 20.67 -5.70 -7.58
C GLY A 24 22.12 -5.29 -7.47
N SER A 25 22.49 -4.67 -6.35
CA SER A 25 23.82 -4.91 -5.81
C SER A 25 23.98 -6.43 -5.81
N ASP A 26 25.01 -6.92 -6.48
CA ASP A 26 25.37 -8.34 -6.42
C ASP A 26 25.34 -8.75 -4.94
N PRO A 27 24.55 -9.75 -4.53
CA PRO A 27 24.50 -10.18 -3.13
C PRO A 27 25.87 -10.62 -2.59
N ASN A 28 26.89 -10.73 -3.46
CA ASN A 28 28.28 -11.02 -3.11
C ASN A 28 29.25 -9.84 -3.31
N GLU A 29 28.81 -8.68 -3.78
CA GLU A 29 29.65 -7.47 -3.78
C GLU A 29 29.41 -6.65 -2.52
N ALA A 30 30.50 -6.29 -1.85
CA ALA A 30 30.45 -5.35 -0.74
C ALA A 30 29.94 -4.01 -1.28
N THR A 31 28.84 -3.52 -0.70
CA THR A 31 28.44 -2.12 -0.85
C THR A 31 29.51 -1.27 -0.19
N PHE A 32 30.46 -0.75 -0.97
CA PHE A 32 31.48 0.15 -0.43
C PHE A 32 30.83 1.49 -0.10
N ASP A 33 30.76 1.78 1.19
CA ASP A 33 30.40 3.08 1.73
C ASP A 33 31.47 4.13 1.34
N PHE A 34 31.03 5.23 0.75
CA PHE A 34 31.89 6.33 0.29
C PHE A 34 31.69 7.61 1.10
N ASP A 35 30.91 7.59 2.18
CA ASP A 35 30.72 8.76 3.02
C ASP A 35 31.33 8.62 4.42
N SER A 36 31.18 9.68 5.22
CA SER A 36 31.77 9.80 6.56
C SER A 36 30.68 9.94 7.63
N ALA A 37 29.42 9.82 7.22
CA ALA A 37 28.26 9.86 8.09
C ALA A 37 28.07 8.45 8.65
N PRO A 38 27.96 8.28 9.98
CA PRO A 38 27.39 7.06 10.52
C PRO A 38 25.94 7.00 10.04
N ASP A 39 25.61 6.08 9.14
CA ASP A 39 24.22 5.73 8.90
C ASP A 39 23.69 5.00 10.15
N PRO A 40 22.36 4.96 10.36
CA PRO A 40 21.81 3.83 11.08
C PRO A 40 22.04 2.61 10.18
N GLU A 41 23.22 1.98 10.30
CA GLU A 41 23.31 0.55 10.00
C GLU A 41 22.13 -0.10 10.73
N ILE A 42 21.60 -1.22 10.23
CA ILE A 42 20.96 -2.14 11.17
C ILE A 42 22.10 -2.47 12.14
N ASP A 43 22.13 -1.74 13.25
CA ASP A 43 23.30 -1.68 14.12
C ASP A 43 23.31 -2.96 14.94
N PRO A 44 24.47 -3.40 15.44
CA PRO A 44 24.59 -4.55 16.30
C PRO A 44 23.48 -4.58 17.35
N HIS A 45 22.75 -5.70 17.44
CA HIS A 45 21.90 -6.04 18.59
C HIS A 45 22.47 -5.44 19.89
N PRO A 46 21.66 -4.93 20.84
CA PRO A 46 22.10 -4.18 22.05
C PRO A 46 23.13 -4.87 22.99
N LEU A 47 23.64 -6.04 22.60
CA LEU A 47 24.76 -6.77 23.19
C LEU A 47 26.09 -6.59 22.42
N GLY A 48 26.15 -5.77 21.35
CA GLY A 48 27.36 -5.50 20.57
C GLY A 48 27.70 -6.55 19.50
N THR A 49 26.70 -7.24 18.93
CA THR A 49 26.89 -8.20 17.82
C THR A 49 26.30 -7.64 16.52
N PRO A 50 27.08 -7.45 15.43
CA PRO A 50 26.65 -6.76 14.20
C PRO A 50 25.29 -7.27 13.73
N ALA A 51 24.40 -6.38 13.24
CA ALA A 51 23.16 -6.87 12.68
C ALA A 51 23.50 -7.75 11.49
N THR A 52 23.05 -8.98 11.58
CA THR A 52 23.30 -9.95 10.54
C THR A 52 22.19 -9.80 9.50
N THR A 53 22.37 -10.42 8.33
CA THR A 53 21.31 -10.63 7.35
C THR A 53 20.03 -11.25 7.97
N THR A 54 20.14 -11.82 9.18
CA THR A 54 19.02 -12.31 10.00
C THR A 54 18.07 -11.21 10.45
N ASP A 55 18.55 -10.06 10.94
CA ASP A 55 17.66 -8.99 11.45
C ASP A 55 16.83 -8.37 10.31
N LEU A 56 17.46 -8.17 9.15
CA LEU A 56 16.77 -7.77 7.92
C LEU A 56 15.75 -8.83 7.49
N GLY A 57 16.14 -10.10 7.56
CA GLY A 57 15.27 -11.23 7.25
C GLY A 57 14.06 -11.33 8.18
N ASP A 58 14.25 -11.10 9.47
CA ASP A 58 13.20 -11.08 10.49
C ASP A 58 12.24 -9.90 10.28
N LEU A 59 12.75 -8.73 9.89
CA LEU A 59 11.90 -7.58 9.52
C LEU A 59 11.08 -7.86 8.25
N ILE A 60 11.69 -8.46 7.22
CA ILE A 60 10.98 -8.86 6.00
C ILE A 60 9.90 -9.88 6.34
N ALA A 61 10.21 -10.88 7.18
CA ALA A 61 9.24 -11.87 7.62
C ALA A 61 8.11 -11.20 8.41
N PHE A 62 8.43 -10.36 9.39
CA PHE A 62 7.45 -9.65 10.19
C PHE A 62 6.49 -8.81 9.32
N THR A 63 7.02 -8.04 8.37
CA THR A 63 6.22 -7.20 7.47
C THR A 63 5.39 -8.02 6.47
N SER A 64 5.94 -9.13 5.96
CA SER A 64 5.25 -10.00 4.99
C SER A 64 4.14 -10.86 5.61
N PHE A 65 4.28 -11.21 6.89
CA PHE A 65 3.30 -12.02 7.63
C PHE A 65 2.37 -11.19 8.52
N LEU A 66 2.51 -9.86 8.52
CA LEU A 66 1.60 -8.99 9.24
C LEU A 66 0.21 -9.07 8.60
N ALA A 67 -0.78 -9.48 9.39
CA ALA A 67 -2.16 -9.48 8.92
C ALA A 67 -2.62 -8.03 8.68
N PRO A 68 -3.43 -7.79 7.63
CA PRO A 68 -4.03 -6.47 7.44
C PRO A 68 -4.99 -6.13 8.60
N PRO A 69 -5.25 -4.84 8.84
CA PRO A 69 -6.34 -4.43 9.73
C PRO A 69 -7.65 -5.09 9.30
N GLY A 70 -8.40 -5.59 10.28
CA GLY A 70 -9.72 -6.15 10.03
C GLY A 70 -10.79 -5.06 9.94
N LYS A 71 -11.80 -5.31 9.12
CA LYS A 71 -13.00 -4.46 9.04
C LYS A 71 -13.80 -4.48 10.33
N LEU A 72 -14.51 -3.40 10.61
CA LEU A 72 -15.45 -3.33 11.73
C LEU A 72 -16.77 -3.99 11.31
N GLU A 73 -17.02 -5.20 11.78
CA GLU A 73 -18.24 -5.96 11.49
C GLU A 73 -19.14 -6.14 12.74
N PRO A 74 -20.47 -6.15 12.59
CA PRO A 74 -21.21 -5.94 11.35
C PRO A 74 -21.26 -4.45 10.95
N PHE A 75 -21.34 -4.17 9.65
CA PHE A 75 -21.63 -2.81 9.18
C PHE A 75 -22.89 -2.23 9.80
N SER A 76 -22.81 -0.97 10.22
CA SER A 76 -23.98 -0.20 10.65
C SER A 76 -24.95 0.00 9.47
N ALA A 77 -26.20 0.36 9.77
CA ALA A 77 -27.16 0.68 8.71
C ALA A 77 -26.70 1.90 7.87
N ALA A 78 -25.92 2.81 8.46
CA ALA A 78 -25.30 3.93 7.76
C ALA A 78 -24.15 3.44 6.86
N ALA A 79 -23.21 2.65 7.39
CA ALA A 79 -22.13 2.05 6.61
C ALA A 79 -22.64 1.20 5.43
N THR A 80 -23.74 0.47 5.62
CA THR A 80 -24.38 -0.28 4.52
C THR A 80 -24.88 0.63 3.40
N ARG A 81 -25.49 1.78 3.74
CA ARG A 81 -25.89 2.79 2.73
C ARG A 81 -24.68 3.47 2.11
N GLY A 82 -23.65 3.74 2.92
CA GLY A 82 -22.38 4.30 2.49
C GLY A 82 -21.67 3.44 1.46
N GLN A 83 -21.66 2.12 1.64
CA GLN A 83 -21.10 1.19 0.67
C GLN A 83 -21.80 1.28 -0.70
N ALA A 84 -23.13 1.36 -0.70
CA ALA A 84 -23.89 1.54 -1.94
C ALA A 84 -23.58 2.90 -2.60
N LEU A 85 -23.50 3.97 -1.80
CA LEU A 85 -23.12 5.30 -2.28
C LEU A 85 -21.70 5.32 -2.85
N PHE A 86 -20.76 4.58 -2.25
CA PHE A 86 -19.38 4.47 -2.70
C PHE A 86 -19.28 3.90 -4.12
N GLU A 87 -20.10 2.88 -4.43
CA GLU A 87 -20.26 2.35 -5.78
C GLU A 87 -20.96 3.37 -6.70
N ASP A 88 -22.08 3.94 -6.25
CA ASP A 88 -22.90 4.86 -7.06
C ASP A 88 -22.16 6.14 -7.51
N VAL A 89 -21.27 6.69 -6.66
CA VAL A 89 -20.47 7.88 -7.02
C VAL A 89 -19.26 7.54 -7.89
N GLY A 90 -18.94 6.26 -8.08
CA GLY A 90 -17.81 5.80 -8.90
C GLY A 90 -16.48 5.68 -8.17
N CYS A 91 -16.45 5.65 -6.82
CA CYS A 91 -15.19 5.44 -6.11
C CYS A 91 -14.52 4.09 -6.47
N THR A 92 -15.33 3.11 -6.86
CA THR A 92 -14.87 1.77 -7.29
C THR A 92 -14.11 1.76 -8.61
N ASP A 93 -14.05 2.87 -9.35
CA ASP A 93 -13.26 2.98 -10.59
C ASP A 93 -11.75 2.87 -10.33
N CYS A 94 -11.29 3.17 -9.10
CA CYS A 94 -9.92 2.97 -8.63
C CYS A 94 -9.88 2.13 -7.34
N HIS A 95 -10.86 2.31 -6.44
CA HIS A 95 -10.92 1.57 -5.16
C HIS A 95 -11.74 0.28 -5.28
N PHE A 96 -11.21 -0.67 -6.04
CA PHE A 96 -11.87 -1.95 -6.33
C PHE A 96 -12.15 -2.74 -5.05
N PRO A 97 -13.40 -3.15 -4.77
CA PRO A 97 -13.77 -3.76 -3.49
C PRO A 97 -12.96 -5.03 -3.15
N SER A 98 -12.57 -5.81 -4.16
CA SER A 98 -11.73 -6.98 -3.95
C SER A 98 -10.77 -7.26 -5.10
N LEU A 99 -9.63 -7.87 -4.75
CA LEU A 99 -8.61 -8.34 -5.68
C LEU A 99 -8.44 -9.86 -5.57
N PRO A 100 -8.20 -10.57 -6.67
CA PRO A 100 -7.84 -11.98 -6.63
C PRO A 100 -6.45 -12.16 -6.02
N THR A 101 -6.31 -13.09 -5.08
CA THR A 101 -5.02 -13.43 -4.45
C THR A 101 -4.25 -14.50 -5.21
N CYS A 102 -4.95 -15.29 -6.03
CA CYS A 102 -4.39 -16.46 -6.68
C CYS A 102 -3.72 -16.08 -8.00
N HIS A 103 -2.39 -16.19 -8.05
CA HIS A 103 -1.62 -16.17 -9.29
C HIS A 103 -1.04 -17.56 -9.58
N VAL A 104 -0.97 -17.94 -10.86
CA VAL A 104 -0.79 -19.30 -11.38
C VAL A 104 0.50 -20.02 -10.93
N ALA A 105 1.43 -19.33 -10.27
CA ALA A 105 2.78 -19.81 -9.97
C ALA A 105 2.97 -20.35 -8.54
N LEU A 106 2.02 -20.19 -7.62
CA LEU A 106 2.11 -20.71 -6.25
C LEU A 106 0.81 -21.42 -5.81
N PRO A 107 0.88 -22.58 -5.14
CA PRO A 107 -0.31 -23.25 -4.63
C PRO A 107 -0.97 -22.40 -3.53
N CYS A 108 -2.15 -21.84 -3.83
CA CYS A 108 -2.90 -20.93 -2.96
C CYS A 108 -3.92 -21.63 -2.06
N SER A 109 -3.78 -22.94 -1.81
CA SER A 109 -4.82 -23.73 -1.12
C SER A 109 -5.15 -23.25 0.30
N ASP A 110 -4.23 -22.54 0.95
CA ASP A 110 -4.40 -21.99 2.30
C ASP A 110 -4.63 -20.46 2.33
N VAL A 111 -4.84 -19.82 1.16
CA VAL A 111 -5.06 -18.37 1.04
C VAL A 111 -6.49 -18.11 0.58
N PRO A 112 -7.23 -17.14 1.17
CA PRO A 112 -8.55 -16.73 0.67
C PRO A 112 -8.46 -16.36 -0.81
N ALA A 113 -9.43 -16.78 -1.63
CA ALA A 113 -9.39 -16.55 -3.09
C ALA A 113 -9.38 -15.07 -3.50
N THR A 114 -9.86 -14.20 -2.62
CA THR A 114 -9.88 -12.75 -2.80
C THR A 114 -9.51 -12.04 -1.51
N ILE A 115 -8.97 -10.82 -1.63
CA ILE A 115 -8.79 -9.87 -0.53
C ILE A 115 -9.65 -8.66 -0.78
N GLU A 116 -10.28 -8.13 0.27
CA GLU A 116 -11.19 -6.99 0.17
C GLU A 116 -10.47 -5.69 0.57
N ALA A 117 -9.49 -5.30 -0.24
CA ALA A 117 -8.55 -4.22 0.08
C ALA A 117 -8.97 -2.84 -0.46
N TYR A 118 -10.04 -2.74 -1.27
CA TYR A 118 -10.54 -1.47 -1.83
C TYR A 118 -9.47 -0.67 -2.58
N THR A 119 -8.83 -1.32 -3.55
CA THR A 119 -7.75 -0.77 -4.37
C THR A 119 -7.56 -1.64 -5.61
N ASP A 120 -7.11 -1.05 -6.70
CA ASP A 120 -6.59 -1.74 -7.88
C ASP A 120 -5.05 -1.87 -7.89
N LEU A 121 -4.37 -1.23 -6.94
CA LEU A 121 -2.91 -1.12 -6.85
C LEU A 121 -2.25 -0.43 -8.06
N LEU A 122 -3.02 0.23 -8.92
CA LEU A 122 -2.53 0.94 -10.09
C LEU A 122 -2.14 2.38 -9.75
N LEU A 123 -1.43 3.03 -10.66
CA LEU A 123 -1.10 4.45 -10.59
C LEU A 123 -2.18 5.26 -11.31
N HIS A 124 -2.64 6.34 -10.67
CA HIS A 124 -3.66 7.24 -11.19
C HIS A 124 -3.25 8.70 -11.09
N ASP A 125 -3.59 9.48 -12.10
CA ASP A 125 -3.34 10.93 -12.09
C ASP A 125 -4.31 11.61 -11.13
N MET A 126 -3.76 12.12 -10.02
CA MET A 126 -4.51 12.85 -8.98
C MET A 126 -4.51 14.37 -9.23
N GLY A 127 -4.01 14.82 -10.37
CA GLY A 127 -3.98 16.21 -10.78
C GLY A 127 -2.77 17.01 -10.28
N PRO A 128 -2.54 18.20 -10.86
CA PRO A 128 -1.31 18.97 -10.63
C PRO A 128 -1.15 19.49 -9.20
N ASP A 129 -2.24 19.69 -8.46
CA ASP A 129 -2.19 20.18 -7.07
C ASP A 129 -1.67 19.11 -6.09
N LEU A 130 -1.71 17.84 -6.49
CA LEU A 130 -1.12 16.70 -5.79
C LEU A 130 0.17 16.23 -6.45
N ALA A 131 0.78 17.03 -7.33
CA ALA A 131 2.09 16.71 -7.87
C ALA A 131 3.21 17.18 -6.92
N ASP A 132 4.13 16.29 -6.56
CA ASP A 132 5.33 16.62 -5.77
C ASP A 132 6.60 16.76 -6.65
N GLY A 133 6.47 16.45 -7.94
CA GLY A 133 7.57 16.47 -8.91
C GLY A 133 8.40 15.19 -8.96
N ILE A 134 8.02 14.16 -8.20
CA ILE A 134 8.66 12.85 -8.15
C ILE A 134 7.78 11.83 -8.87
N SER A 135 8.30 11.21 -9.91
CA SER A 135 7.60 10.15 -10.63
C SER A 135 7.66 8.84 -9.84
N MET A 136 6.50 8.21 -9.63
CA MET A 136 6.39 6.90 -8.96
C MET A 136 6.77 5.71 -9.85
N GLY A 137 6.82 5.88 -11.17
CA GLY A 137 7.27 4.88 -12.12
C GLY A 137 8.79 4.82 -12.25
N LEU A 138 9.29 3.61 -12.50
CA LEU A 138 10.72 3.39 -12.73
C LEU A 138 11.15 4.10 -14.02
N PRO A 139 12.29 4.81 -14.01
CA PRO A 139 12.87 5.32 -15.24
C PRO A 139 13.38 4.15 -16.07
N GLU A 140 12.89 4.02 -17.30
CA GLU A 140 13.53 3.14 -18.28
C GLU A 140 14.91 3.72 -18.63
N PRO A 141 15.95 2.88 -18.81
CA PRO A 141 17.34 3.32 -19.00
C PRO A 141 17.56 4.37 -20.10
N ASP A 142 16.63 4.48 -21.05
CA ASP A 142 16.67 5.36 -22.21
C ASP A 142 15.40 6.19 -22.48
N GLN A 143 14.33 6.08 -21.66
CA GLN A 143 13.08 6.82 -21.85
C GLN A 143 12.75 7.80 -20.72
N GLY A 144 13.52 7.79 -19.61
CA GLY A 144 13.11 8.50 -18.40
C GLY A 144 11.87 7.85 -17.75
N PRO A 145 11.27 8.49 -16.75
CA PRO A 145 10.06 7.96 -16.11
C PRO A 145 8.89 7.96 -17.09
N LEU A 146 8.18 6.83 -17.19
CA LEU A 146 6.97 6.69 -18.01
C LEU A 146 5.72 7.28 -17.33
N THR A 147 5.87 7.79 -16.11
CA THR A 147 4.83 8.38 -15.29
C THR A 147 5.17 9.82 -14.91
N THR A 148 4.17 10.57 -14.52
CA THR A 148 4.26 11.96 -14.09
C THR A 148 4.42 12.04 -12.57
N GLY A 149 4.72 13.25 -12.08
CA GLY A 149 4.74 13.53 -10.65
C GLY A 149 3.37 13.67 -10.00
N SER A 150 2.27 13.61 -10.78
CA SER A 150 0.89 13.64 -10.25
C SER A 150 0.25 12.26 -10.17
N GLU A 151 0.98 11.20 -10.55
CA GLU A 151 0.48 9.83 -10.54
C GLU A 151 0.83 9.12 -9.23
N TRP A 152 -0.21 8.63 -8.55
CA TRP A 152 -0.08 7.98 -7.25
C TRP A 152 -0.72 6.61 -7.25
N ARG A 153 -0.11 5.68 -6.51
CA ARG A 153 -0.70 4.35 -6.33
C ARG A 153 -1.96 4.45 -5.49
N THR A 154 -3.05 3.83 -5.93
CA THR A 154 -4.27 3.72 -5.12
C THR A 154 -3.97 2.99 -3.82
N THR A 155 -3.97 3.70 -2.69
CA THR A 155 -3.72 3.10 -1.38
C THR A 155 -4.90 2.20 -1.00
N PRO A 156 -4.67 0.96 -0.51
CA PRO A 156 -5.74 0.12 0.04
C PRO A 156 -6.53 0.86 1.13
N LEU A 157 -7.87 0.78 1.11
CA LEU A 157 -8.71 1.45 2.12
C LEU A 157 -8.99 0.61 3.37
N TRP A 158 -8.45 -0.60 3.48
CA TRP A 158 -8.55 -1.40 4.70
C TRP A 158 -7.85 -0.70 5.91
N GLY A 159 -8.57 -0.51 7.00
CA GLY A 159 -8.09 0.26 8.15
C GLY A 159 -7.83 1.74 7.86
N VAL A 160 -8.47 2.35 6.84
CA VAL A 160 -8.24 3.75 6.47
C VAL A 160 -8.62 4.73 7.59
N SER A 161 -9.53 4.37 8.49
CA SER A 161 -9.82 5.17 9.69
C SER A 161 -8.64 5.32 10.65
N LEU A 162 -7.63 4.45 10.53
CA LEU A 162 -6.47 4.40 11.43
C LEU A 162 -5.23 5.10 10.87
N SER A 163 -5.30 5.66 9.66
CA SER A 163 -4.13 6.12 8.91
C SER A 163 -4.02 7.63 8.72
N ALA A 164 -4.88 8.43 9.37
CA ALA A 164 -4.79 9.88 9.29
C ALA A 164 -3.40 10.42 9.72
N PRO A 165 -2.89 11.50 9.10
CA PRO A 165 -3.52 12.28 8.02
C PRO A 165 -3.44 11.59 6.64
N TYR A 166 -4.26 12.05 5.70
CA TYR A 166 -4.50 11.41 4.41
C TYR A 166 -3.77 12.09 3.24
N LEU A 167 -3.77 11.40 2.09
CA LEU A 167 -3.00 11.70 0.87
C LEU A 167 -1.48 11.52 1.07
N HIS A 168 -0.72 11.54 -0.02
CA HIS A 168 0.71 11.18 -0.01
C HIS A 168 1.56 12.11 0.87
N ASP A 169 1.12 13.37 1.05
CA ASP A 169 1.82 14.39 1.81
C ASP A 169 1.14 14.73 3.15
N GLY A 170 0.07 14.01 3.50
CA GLY A 170 -0.63 14.19 4.77
C GLY A 170 -1.38 15.53 4.89
N ARG A 171 -1.72 16.20 3.78
CA ARG A 171 -2.39 17.52 3.85
C ARG A 171 -3.84 17.47 4.31
N ALA A 172 -4.50 16.32 4.23
CA ALA A 172 -5.89 16.16 4.61
C ALA A 172 -6.03 15.56 6.01
N GLU A 173 -6.70 16.27 6.92
CA GLU A 173 -6.90 15.80 8.31
C GLU A 173 -8.07 14.82 8.44
N THR A 174 -9.00 14.85 7.47
CA THR A 174 -10.23 14.04 7.50
C THR A 174 -10.44 13.29 6.18
N LEU A 175 -11.20 12.19 6.24
CA LEU A 175 -11.59 11.43 5.04
C LEU A 175 -12.37 12.29 4.05
N GLY A 176 -13.27 13.15 4.54
CA GLY A 176 -14.03 14.08 3.69
C GLY A 176 -13.12 15.06 2.95
N GLU A 177 -12.15 15.65 3.65
CA GLU A 177 -11.15 16.54 3.03
C GLU A 177 -10.28 15.80 2.02
N ALA A 178 -9.90 14.55 2.31
CA ALA A 178 -9.17 13.72 1.36
C ALA A 178 -9.99 13.51 0.07
N ILE A 179 -11.29 13.20 0.19
CA ILE A 179 -12.20 13.07 -0.96
C ILE A 179 -12.29 14.37 -1.74
N ASP A 180 -12.49 15.52 -1.06
CA ASP A 180 -12.62 16.84 -1.70
C ASP A 180 -11.37 17.23 -2.52
N LEU A 181 -10.20 16.74 -2.11
CA LEU A 181 -8.92 16.99 -2.78
C LEU A 181 -8.62 16.05 -3.95
N HIS A 182 -9.46 15.06 -4.25
CA HIS A 182 -9.30 14.25 -5.45
C HIS A 182 -9.48 15.12 -6.71
N ALA A 183 -8.52 15.05 -7.63
CA ALA A 183 -8.59 15.68 -8.94
C ALA A 183 -8.13 14.68 -10.01
N GLY A 184 -7.83 15.16 -11.22
CA GLY A 184 -7.43 14.30 -12.34
C GLY A 184 -8.48 13.23 -12.63
N GLU A 185 -8.09 11.95 -12.62
CA GLU A 185 -8.97 10.81 -12.86
C GLU A 185 -10.05 10.66 -11.78
N GLY A 186 -9.74 11.00 -10.52
CA GLY A 186 -10.68 10.94 -9.40
C GLY A 186 -11.71 12.09 -9.36
N GLN A 187 -11.59 13.09 -10.25
CA GLN A 187 -12.42 14.30 -10.19
C GLN A 187 -13.92 14.01 -10.33
N THR A 188 -14.30 13.10 -11.23
CA THR A 188 -15.72 12.76 -11.45
C THR A 188 -16.36 12.20 -10.19
N ALA A 189 -15.68 11.29 -9.49
CA ALA A 189 -16.18 10.69 -8.25
C ALA A 189 -16.26 11.72 -7.11
N ARG A 190 -15.28 12.61 -7.00
CA ARG A 190 -15.32 13.74 -6.05
C ARG A 190 -16.48 14.68 -6.31
N ASP A 191 -16.68 15.07 -7.56
CA ASP A 191 -17.79 15.97 -7.93
C ASP A 191 -19.15 15.29 -7.64
N ALA A 192 -19.28 13.98 -7.87
CA ALA A 192 -20.47 13.21 -7.49
C ALA A 192 -20.67 13.13 -5.96
N TYR A 193 -19.60 12.91 -5.18
CA TYR A 193 -19.64 12.94 -3.72
C TYR A 193 -20.07 14.30 -3.17
N THR A 194 -19.52 15.39 -3.70
CA THR A 194 -19.87 16.76 -3.25
C THR A 194 -21.32 17.14 -3.58
N ALA A 195 -21.93 16.49 -4.58
CA ALA A 195 -23.33 16.66 -4.93
C ALA A 195 -24.31 15.87 -4.04
N LEU A 196 -23.81 14.93 -3.23
CA LEU A 196 -24.63 14.19 -2.26
C LEU A 196 -25.16 15.13 -1.16
N THR A 197 -26.28 14.72 -0.53
CA THR A 197 -26.73 15.42 0.68
C THR A 197 -25.76 15.20 1.84
N PRO A 198 -25.70 16.10 2.84
CA PRO A 198 -24.81 15.92 3.99
C PRO A 198 -24.99 14.61 4.74
N ALA A 199 -26.23 14.08 4.77
CA ALA A 199 -26.51 12.78 5.39
C ALA A 199 -25.92 11.62 4.58
N GLN A 200 -25.96 11.69 3.25
CA GLN A 200 -25.37 10.69 2.37
C GLN A 200 -23.83 10.75 2.41
N GLN A 201 -23.25 11.95 2.46
CA GLN A 201 -21.80 12.11 2.67
C GLN A 201 -21.38 11.46 3.99
N ALA A 202 -22.11 11.71 5.08
CA ALA A 202 -21.84 11.07 6.37
C ALA A 202 -21.99 9.53 6.33
N ASP A 203 -22.99 9.01 5.62
CA ASP A 203 -23.14 7.56 5.42
C ASP A 203 -21.93 6.95 4.69
N LEU A 204 -21.41 7.63 3.65
CA LEU A 204 -20.21 7.18 2.93
C LEU A 204 -18.95 7.25 3.81
N ILE A 205 -18.78 8.32 4.59
CA ILE A 205 -17.66 8.42 5.54
C ILE A 205 -17.74 7.31 6.60
N GLU A 206 -18.93 7.03 7.16
CA GLU A 206 -19.13 5.93 8.10
C GLU A 206 -18.73 4.58 7.48
N PHE A 207 -19.03 4.36 6.19
CA PHE A 207 -18.57 3.16 5.49
C PHE A 207 -17.04 3.07 5.44
N LEU A 208 -16.36 4.15 5.06
CA LEU A 208 -14.89 4.21 5.08
C LEU A 208 -14.32 3.98 6.48
N GLU A 209 -15.01 4.45 7.52
CA GLU A 209 -14.59 4.24 8.90
C GLU A 209 -14.69 2.77 9.35
N HIS A 210 -15.52 1.96 8.67
CA HIS A 210 -15.66 0.53 8.91
C HIS A 210 -14.69 -0.35 8.11
N LEU A 211 -13.99 0.20 7.11
CA LEU A 211 -12.98 -0.52 6.32
C LEU A 211 -11.68 -0.68 7.12
#